data_AF-A0A7S0XFR7-F1
#
_entry.id   AF-A0A7S0XFR7-F1
#
_cell.length_a   1.000
_cell.length_b   1.000
_cell.length_c   1.000
_cell.angle_alpha   90.00
_cell.angle_beta   90.00
_cell.angle_gamma   90.00
#
_symmetry.space_group_name_H-M   'P 1'
#
loop_
_entity.id
_entity.type
_entity.pdbx_description
1 polymer ?
#
loop_
_entity_poly.entity_id
_entity_poly.type
_entity_poly.pdbx_seq_one_letter_code
_entity_poly.pdbx_strand_id
1 'polypeptide(L)'
;DVQLIKQFNFNSCRSAHYPADPRWLDICDESGLYIVDEANIESHGFQLLGQPVAYLSNLIEWESALMSRLFRMVERDKNHSSIIIWSLGNESGAGFIHIKMSNLLRKRDPSRYIQYESGGARSAATDIICPMYQRPKWCREQAASDYKKRPVILCEYAHAMNNSCGVLKKYWSDFRNDMYPRLQGGFIWDMVDQGLIINPNYADNNEVIKYGYGGDFGDIPNSKQFCCNGIFGADRSPHPSAYEAKSFQSPITVDIVNLNNEECLCIKNHNLFTSL
;
A
#
# COMPACT_ATOMS: atom_id res chain seq x y z
N ASP A 1 9.20 8.73 10.48
CA ASP A 1 8.42 8.12 9.37
C ASP A 1 7.44 9.11 8.72
N VAL A 2 6.41 9.64 9.37
CA VAL A 2 5.46 10.60 8.72
C VAL A 2 6.13 11.81 8.07
N GLN A 3 7.11 12.43 8.74
CA GLN A 3 7.87 13.55 8.15
C GLN A 3 8.56 13.16 6.83
N LEU A 4 9.15 11.97 6.78
CA LEU A 4 9.84 11.45 5.60
C LEU A 4 8.84 11.20 4.46
N ILE A 5 7.70 10.58 4.78
CA ILE A 5 6.59 10.36 3.85
C ILE A 5 6.18 11.69 3.19
N LYS A 6 5.92 12.73 4.00
CA LYS A 6 5.51 14.05 3.52
C LYS A 6 6.59 14.76 2.71
N GLN A 7 7.86 14.69 3.14
CA GLN A 7 9.00 15.30 2.43
C GLN A 7 9.28 14.66 1.05
N PHE A 8 8.78 13.45 0.82
CA PHE A 8 8.87 12.72 -0.45
C PHE A 8 7.56 12.73 -1.25
N ASN A 9 6.64 13.66 -0.94
CA ASN A 9 5.36 13.89 -1.64
C ASN A 9 4.33 12.75 -1.51
N PHE A 10 4.58 11.75 -0.67
CA PHE A 10 3.58 10.72 -0.38
C PHE A 10 2.45 11.31 0.48
N ASN A 11 1.22 10.94 0.16
CA ASN A 11 0.01 11.43 0.84
C ASN A 11 -0.81 10.32 1.53
N SER A 12 -0.38 9.07 1.40
CA SER A 12 -1.12 7.93 1.93
C SER A 12 -0.19 6.80 2.39
N CYS A 13 -0.70 5.95 3.28
CA CYS A 13 -0.03 4.76 3.78
C CYS A 13 -1.06 3.61 3.95
N ARG A 14 -0.65 2.39 3.61
CA ARG A 14 -1.40 1.17 3.90
C ARG A 14 -0.71 0.46 5.07
N SER A 15 -1.47 0.11 6.11
CA SER A 15 -0.98 -0.63 7.29
C SER A 15 -0.69 -2.11 6.95
N ALA A 16 0.30 -2.36 6.10
CA ALA A 16 0.66 -3.70 5.66
C ALA A 16 1.26 -4.54 6.82
N HIS A 17 0.70 -5.67 7.23
CA HIS A 17 -0.65 -6.23 6.93
C HIS A 17 -1.45 -6.44 8.22
N TYR A 18 -1.44 -5.43 9.09
CA TYR A 18 -2.09 -5.46 10.39
C TYR A 18 -2.29 -4.04 10.93
N PRO A 19 -3.24 -3.86 11.88
CA PRO A 19 -3.48 -2.54 12.45
C PRO A 19 -2.24 -2.06 13.22
N ALA A 20 -1.82 -0.83 12.94
CA ALA A 20 -0.68 -0.21 13.62
C ALA A 20 -0.96 0.06 15.12
N ASP A 21 0.07 0.51 15.84
CA ASP A 21 -0.10 1.11 17.16
C ASP A 21 -1.07 2.31 17.06
N PRO A 22 -2.07 2.46 17.95
CA PRO A 22 -3.05 3.55 17.85
C PRO A 22 -2.43 4.95 17.73
N ARG A 23 -1.26 5.18 18.34
CA ARG A 23 -0.55 6.47 18.26
C ARG A 23 -0.13 6.82 16.84
N TRP A 24 0.05 5.82 15.97
CA TRP A 24 0.30 6.07 14.54
C TRP A 24 -0.87 6.81 13.89
N LEU A 25 -2.10 6.42 14.21
CA LEU A 25 -3.31 7.02 13.65
C LEU A 25 -3.53 8.44 14.18
N ASP A 26 -3.24 8.68 15.46
CA ASP A 26 -3.23 10.05 16.04
C ASP A 26 -2.29 10.97 15.23
N ILE A 27 -1.07 10.51 14.96
CA ILE A 27 -0.09 11.29 14.18
C ILE A 27 -0.57 11.49 12.73
N CYS A 28 -1.22 10.49 12.12
CA CYS A 28 -1.73 10.58 10.75
C CYS A 28 -2.90 11.55 10.62
N ASP A 29 -3.78 11.59 11.63
CA ASP A 29 -4.86 12.58 11.73
C ASP A 29 -4.28 14.00 11.79
N GLU A 30 -3.31 14.24 12.67
CA GLU A 30 -2.69 15.57 12.83
C GLU A 30 -1.84 16.00 11.62
N SER A 31 -1.15 15.06 10.98
CA SER A 31 -0.19 15.36 9.91
C SER A 31 -0.82 15.39 8.51
N GLY A 32 -2.08 14.99 8.39
CA GLY A 32 -2.78 14.88 7.10
C GLY A 32 -2.16 13.80 6.21
N LEU A 33 -2.35 12.53 6.59
CA LEU A 33 -1.98 11.35 5.82
C LEU A 33 -3.18 10.40 5.68
N TYR A 34 -3.52 10.01 4.45
CA TYR A 34 -4.63 9.07 4.23
C TYR A 34 -4.21 7.63 4.55
N ILE A 35 -5.04 6.91 5.29
CA ILE A 35 -4.75 5.57 5.77
C ILE A 35 -5.71 4.55 5.17
N VAL A 36 -5.11 3.46 4.67
CA VAL A 36 -5.78 2.16 4.52
C VAL A 36 -5.42 1.34 5.74
N ASP A 37 -6.39 1.14 6.63
CA ASP A 37 -6.17 0.33 7.83
C ASP A 37 -6.61 -1.11 7.57
N GLU A 38 -5.76 -2.07 7.93
CA GLU A 38 -5.86 -3.45 7.45
C GLU A 38 -5.97 -4.47 8.58
N ALA A 39 -6.99 -5.33 8.49
CA ALA A 39 -7.17 -6.38 9.48
C ALA A 39 -5.97 -7.33 9.45
N ASN A 40 -5.50 -7.73 10.64
CA ASN A 40 -4.40 -8.68 10.80
C ASN A 40 -4.85 -10.09 10.39
N ILE A 41 -4.97 -10.35 9.09
CA ILE A 41 -5.45 -11.59 8.50
C ILE A 41 -4.59 -11.85 7.25
N GLU A 42 -3.69 -12.82 7.38
CA GLU A 42 -2.93 -13.36 6.26
C GLU A 42 -2.72 -14.87 6.47
N SER A 43 -2.90 -15.64 5.41
CA SER A 43 -2.84 -17.10 5.45
C SER A 43 -2.18 -17.69 4.20
N HIS A 44 -1.25 -16.95 3.60
CA HIS A 44 -0.54 -17.30 2.37
C HIS A 44 0.11 -18.69 2.46
N GLY A 45 0.71 -19.02 3.61
CA GLY A 45 1.47 -20.26 3.81
C GLY A 45 0.71 -21.57 3.54
N PHE A 46 -0.62 -21.58 3.56
CA PHE A 46 -1.41 -22.76 3.21
C PHE A 46 -1.19 -23.24 1.78
N GLN A 47 -0.83 -22.34 0.85
CA GLN A 47 -0.48 -22.72 -0.51
C GLN A 47 0.76 -23.62 -0.57
N LEU A 48 1.73 -23.42 0.33
CA LEU A 48 2.91 -24.27 0.45
C LEU A 48 2.56 -25.67 0.95
N LEU A 49 1.40 -25.82 1.59
CA LEU A 49 0.86 -27.10 2.07
C LEU A 49 -0.11 -27.75 1.07
N GLY A 50 -0.17 -27.24 -0.17
CA GLY A 50 -1.06 -27.76 -1.22
C GLY A 50 -2.53 -27.40 -1.04
N GLN A 51 -2.85 -26.48 -0.13
CA GLN A 51 -4.21 -26.00 0.10
C GLN A 51 -4.50 -24.76 -0.76
N PRO A 52 -5.78 -24.49 -1.10
CA PRO A 52 -6.13 -23.24 -1.76
C PRO A 52 -5.82 -22.04 -0.84
N VAL A 53 -5.46 -20.88 -1.40
CA VAL A 53 -5.20 -19.66 -0.60
C VAL A 53 -6.41 -19.31 0.28
N ALA A 54 -7.63 -19.55 -0.23
CA ALA A 54 -8.89 -19.33 0.48
C ALA A 54 -9.26 -20.46 1.46
N TYR A 55 -8.31 -21.30 1.89
CA TYR A 55 -8.59 -22.46 2.74
C TYR A 55 -9.30 -22.07 4.04
N LEU A 56 -8.66 -21.24 4.87
CA LEU A 56 -9.25 -20.82 6.15
C LEU A 56 -10.54 -20.01 5.98
N SER A 57 -10.61 -19.16 4.95
CA SER A 57 -11.78 -18.31 4.73
C SER A 57 -13.03 -19.06 4.19
N ASN A 58 -12.89 -20.37 3.95
CA ASN A 58 -13.99 -21.30 3.62
C ASN A 58 -14.29 -22.32 4.72
N LEU A 59 -13.69 -22.20 5.91
CA LEU A 59 -13.96 -23.09 7.06
C LEU A 59 -14.75 -22.32 8.12
N ILE A 60 -15.99 -22.77 8.40
CA ILE A 60 -16.90 -22.08 9.33
C ILE A 60 -16.31 -21.96 10.75
N GLU A 61 -15.47 -22.91 11.13
CA GLU A 61 -14.74 -22.95 12.40
C GLU A 61 -13.82 -21.73 12.57
N TRP A 62 -13.32 -21.18 11.46
CA TRP A 62 -12.46 -20.01 11.43
C TRP A 62 -13.21 -18.68 11.33
N GLU A 63 -14.54 -18.69 11.16
CA GLU A 63 -15.33 -17.47 11.03
C GLU A 63 -15.14 -16.53 12.22
N SER A 64 -15.21 -17.07 13.44
CA SER A 64 -15.05 -16.28 14.67
C SER A 64 -13.68 -15.59 14.75
N ALA A 65 -12.62 -16.27 14.33
CA ALA A 65 -11.26 -15.74 14.37
C ALA A 65 -11.06 -14.60 13.37
N LEU A 66 -11.53 -14.76 12.12
CA LEU A 66 -11.44 -13.73 11.07
C LEU A 66 -12.32 -12.52 11.41
N MET A 67 -13.56 -12.76 11.86
CA MET A 67 -14.47 -11.68 12.27
C MET A 67 -13.91 -10.89 13.45
N SER A 68 -13.36 -11.57 14.46
CA SER A 68 -12.77 -10.90 15.63
C SER A 68 -11.62 -9.99 15.23
N ARG A 69 -10.73 -10.43 14.34
CA ARG A 69 -9.60 -9.61 13.85
C ARG A 69 -10.07 -8.34 13.14
N LEU A 70 -11.08 -8.45 12.26
CA LEU A 70 -11.66 -7.29 11.59
C LEU A 70 -12.34 -6.32 12.56
N PHE A 71 -13.27 -6.82 13.38
CA PHE A 71 -14.05 -5.93 14.24
C PHE A 71 -13.24 -5.34 15.40
N ARG A 72 -12.18 -6.01 15.87
CA ARG A 72 -11.26 -5.41 16.84
C ARG A 72 -10.52 -4.19 16.26
N MET A 73 -10.10 -4.24 15.00
CA MET A 73 -9.53 -3.08 14.30
C MET A 73 -10.59 -1.98 14.16
N VAL A 74 -11.70 -2.29 13.51
CA VAL A 74 -12.75 -1.31 13.20
C VAL A 74 -13.28 -0.63 14.47
N GLU A 75 -13.55 -1.39 15.54
CA GLU A 75 -14.05 -0.79 16.78
C GLU A 75 -13.01 0.06 17.50
N ARG A 76 -11.72 -0.28 17.40
CA ARG A 76 -10.66 0.54 17.97
C ARG A 76 -10.50 1.85 17.20
N ASP A 77 -10.57 1.79 15.87
CA ASP A 77 -10.02 2.84 15.00
C ASP A 77 -11.06 3.70 14.26
N LYS A 78 -12.36 3.35 14.32
CA LYS A 78 -13.47 3.99 13.58
C LYS A 78 -13.59 5.52 13.65
N ASN A 79 -12.98 6.16 14.64
CA ASN A 79 -13.08 7.60 14.84
C ASN A 79 -11.93 8.40 14.19
N HIS A 80 -10.89 7.73 13.67
CA HIS A 80 -9.78 8.41 13.01
C HIS A 80 -10.18 8.88 11.60
N SER A 81 -10.03 10.17 11.36
CA SER A 81 -10.39 10.83 10.11
C SER A 81 -9.44 10.51 8.96
N SER A 82 -8.18 10.19 9.28
CA SER A 82 -7.14 9.76 8.37
C SER A 82 -7.48 8.46 7.68
N ILE A 83 -8.21 7.55 8.35
CA ILE A 83 -8.65 6.29 7.76
C ILE A 83 -9.75 6.56 6.75
N ILE A 84 -9.47 6.27 5.49
CA ILE A 84 -10.44 6.43 4.40
C ILE A 84 -10.91 5.09 3.82
N ILE A 85 -10.14 4.01 4.07
CA ILE A 85 -10.42 2.68 3.53
C ILE A 85 -10.14 1.64 4.62
N TRP A 86 -11.05 0.67 4.75
CA TRP A 86 -10.82 -0.56 5.51
C TRP A 86 -10.37 -1.69 4.58
N SER A 87 -9.28 -2.38 4.93
CA SER A 87 -8.85 -3.59 4.23
C SER A 87 -9.17 -4.85 5.04
N LEU A 88 -9.73 -5.86 4.38
CA LEU A 88 -10.17 -7.10 5.05
C LEU A 88 -9.00 -8.05 5.40
N GLY A 89 -7.76 -7.70 5.02
CA GLY A 89 -6.56 -8.50 5.19
C GLY A 89 -5.75 -8.59 3.90
N ASN A 90 -4.80 -9.52 3.87
CA ASN A 90 -3.87 -9.73 2.76
C ASN A 90 -3.74 -11.22 2.43
N GLU A 91 -3.55 -11.56 1.14
CA GLU A 91 -3.18 -12.91 0.65
C GLU A 91 -3.80 -14.11 1.40
N SER A 92 -5.09 -14.00 1.74
CA SER A 92 -5.86 -15.00 2.50
C SER A 92 -6.97 -15.67 1.68
N GLY A 93 -7.01 -15.37 0.38
CA GLY A 93 -8.01 -15.86 -0.57
C GLY A 93 -9.43 -15.43 -0.22
N ALA A 94 -10.36 -15.54 -1.17
CA ALA A 94 -11.74 -15.11 -0.94
C ALA A 94 -12.71 -16.27 -0.78
N GLY A 95 -13.00 -16.63 0.47
CA GLY A 95 -14.11 -17.51 0.85
C GLY A 95 -15.37 -16.77 1.32
N PHE A 96 -16.39 -17.53 1.73
CA PHE A 96 -17.68 -16.97 2.18
C PHE A 96 -17.54 -16.07 3.42
N ILE A 97 -16.52 -16.29 4.24
CA ILE A 97 -16.26 -15.48 5.45
C ILE A 97 -15.91 -14.05 5.06
N HIS A 98 -15.07 -13.83 4.04
CA HIS A 98 -14.73 -12.47 3.57
C HIS A 98 -15.95 -11.72 3.01
N ILE A 99 -16.86 -12.43 2.33
CA ILE A 99 -18.13 -11.84 1.87
C ILE A 99 -18.97 -11.41 3.08
N LYS A 100 -19.10 -12.28 4.09
CA LYS A 100 -19.82 -11.97 5.33
C LYS A 100 -19.20 -10.78 6.07
N MET A 101 -17.88 -10.76 6.19
CA MET A 101 -17.10 -9.65 6.78
C MET A 101 -17.41 -8.33 6.09
N SER A 102 -17.30 -8.28 4.75
CA SER A 102 -17.60 -7.07 3.98
C SER A 102 -19.03 -6.58 4.18
N ASN A 103 -20.01 -7.50 4.22
CA ASN A 103 -21.42 -7.15 4.39
C ASN A 103 -21.73 -6.61 5.79
N LEU A 104 -21.11 -7.17 6.83
CA LEU A 104 -21.26 -6.66 8.19
C LEU A 104 -20.53 -5.34 8.38
N LEU A 105 -19.34 -5.19 7.79
CA LEU A 105 -18.59 -3.94 7.85
C LEU A 105 -19.33 -2.78 7.18
N ARG A 106 -19.91 -2.99 5.98
CA ARG A 106 -20.75 -1.96 5.32
C ARG A 106 -21.93 -1.51 6.18
N LYS A 107 -22.51 -2.41 6.98
CA LYS A 107 -23.58 -2.06 7.92
C LYS A 107 -23.04 -1.32 9.15
N ARG A 108 -21.86 -1.70 9.61
CA ARG A 108 -21.27 -1.17 10.84
C ARG A 108 -20.68 0.22 10.66
N ASP A 109 -20.00 0.45 9.55
CA ASP A 109 -19.38 1.72 9.18
C ASP A 109 -19.63 1.98 7.68
N PRO A 110 -20.74 2.65 7.33
CA PRO A 110 -21.01 3.02 5.94
C PRO A 110 -20.21 4.25 5.49
N SER A 111 -19.39 4.86 6.36
CA SER A 111 -18.67 6.10 6.07
C SER A 111 -17.37 5.91 5.27
N ARG A 112 -16.89 4.66 5.13
CA ARG A 112 -15.61 4.33 4.49
C ARG A 112 -15.76 3.21 3.46
N TYR A 113 -14.87 3.20 2.47
CA TYR A 113 -14.80 2.14 1.48
C TYR A 113 -14.12 0.89 2.02
N ILE A 114 -14.44 -0.26 1.43
CA ILE A 114 -13.78 -1.54 1.73
C ILE A 114 -12.90 -1.94 0.55
N GLN A 115 -11.66 -2.34 0.83
CA GLN A 115 -10.79 -3.01 -0.13
C GLN A 115 -10.45 -4.44 0.31
N TYR A 116 -10.28 -5.34 -0.66
CA TYR A 116 -9.70 -6.66 -0.42
C TYR A 116 -9.15 -7.24 -1.72
N GLU A 117 -7.82 -7.36 -1.83
CA GLU A 117 -7.15 -7.76 -3.06
C GLU A 117 -7.53 -9.19 -3.46
N SER A 118 -7.49 -10.14 -2.52
CA SER A 118 -7.67 -11.56 -2.86
C SER A 118 -9.11 -11.91 -3.23
N GLY A 119 -10.05 -10.99 -3.02
CA GLY A 119 -11.38 -11.01 -3.63
C GLY A 119 -11.35 -10.87 -5.16
N GLY A 120 -10.27 -10.30 -5.68
CA GLY A 120 -10.13 -9.89 -7.06
C GLY A 120 -11.15 -8.81 -7.44
N ALA A 121 -11.00 -8.31 -8.67
CA ALA A 121 -11.91 -7.30 -9.20
C ALA A 121 -13.39 -7.75 -9.23
N ARG A 122 -13.70 -9.05 -9.17
CA ARG A 122 -15.08 -9.56 -9.36
C ARG A 122 -15.84 -9.89 -8.08
N SER A 123 -15.18 -9.95 -6.93
CA SER A 123 -15.84 -10.26 -5.67
C SER A 123 -16.76 -9.12 -5.19
N ALA A 124 -17.77 -9.48 -4.41
CA ALA A 124 -18.60 -8.53 -3.64
C ALA A 124 -17.92 -8.05 -2.35
N ALA A 125 -16.75 -8.61 -1.99
CA ALA A 125 -15.99 -8.25 -0.79
C ALA A 125 -15.31 -6.88 -0.87
N THR A 126 -15.25 -6.26 -2.05
CA THR A 126 -14.46 -5.04 -2.27
C THR A 126 -15.24 -3.98 -3.06
N ASP A 127 -15.11 -2.73 -2.63
CA ASP A 127 -15.62 -1.54 -3.30
C ASP A 127 -14.57 -0.93 -4.26
N ILE A 128 -13.29 -1.33 -4.10
CA ILE A 128 -12.14 -0.86 -4.86
C ILE A 128 -11.54 -2.03 -5.65
N ILE A 129 -11.16 -1.83 -6.92
CA ILE A 129 -10.35 -2.80 -7.65
C ILE A 129 -8.89 -2.57 -7.23
N CYS A 130 -8.41 -3.34 -6.27
CA CYS A 130 -7.11 -3.12 -5.64
C CYS A 130 -6.09 -4.23 -5.94
N PRO A 131 -5.56 -4.33 -7.17
CA PRO A 131 -4.66 -5.41 -7.53
C PRO A 131 -3.25 -5.23 -6.91
N MET A 132 -2.54 -6.33 -6.76
CA MET A 132 -1.08 -6.35 -6.52
C MET A 132 -0.33 -6.50 -7.86
N TYR A 133 0.70 -5.66 -8.05
CA TYR A 133 1.74 -5.78 -9.11
C TYR A 133 1.25 -5.88 -10.56
N GLN A 134 0.03 -5.41 -10.87
CA GLN A 134 -0.51 -5.46 -12.22
C GLN A 134 0.09 -4.42 -13.15
N ARG A 135 0.39 -4.83 -14.39
CA ARG A 135 1.04 -3.97 -15.39
C ARG A 135 0.15 -2.76 -15.73
N PRO A 136 0.74 -1.59 -16.12
CA PRO A 136 -0.04 -0.39 -16.46
C PRO A 136 -1.12 -0.64 -17.52
N LYS A 137 -0.83 -1.46 -18.54
CA LYS A 137 -1.81 -1.85 -19.57
C LYS A 137 -3.06 -2.51 -18.97
N TRP A 138 -2.89 -3.49 -18.07
CA TRP A 138 -4.01 -4.17 -17.42
C TRP A 138 -4.82 -3.19 -16.56
N CYS A 139 -4.13 -2.28 -15.86
CA CYS A 139 -4.78 -1.27 -15.02
C CYS A 139 -5.70 -0.35 -15.84
N ARG A 140 -5.25 0.11 -17.01
CA ARG A 140 -6.08 0.89 -17.94
C ARG A 140 -7.28 0.11 -18.46
N GLU A 141 -7.07 -1.16 -18.82
CA GLU A 141 -8.15 -2.05 -19.27
C GLU A 141 -9.22 -2.24 -18.19
N GLN A 142 -8.82 -2.42 -16.92
CA GLN A 142 -9.78 -2.50 -15.82
C GLN A 142 -10.51 -1.18 -15.56
N ALA A 143 -9.78 -0.05 -15.57
CA ALA A 143 -10.37 1.27 -15.39
C ALA A 143 -11.43 1.57 -16.47
N ALA A 144 -11.25 1.07 -17.69
CA ALA A 144 -12.19 1.24 -18.80
C ALA A 144 -13.36 0.25 -18.78
N SER A 145 -13.16 -1.00 -18.36
CA SER A 145 -14.10 -2.10 -18.62
C SER A 145 -15.00 -2.50 -17.44
N ASP A 146 -14.71 -2.10 -16.21
CA ASP A 146 -15.54 -2.52 -15.07
C ASP A 146 -16.89 -1.78 -15.03
N TYR A 147 -17.97 -2.57 -15.16
CA TYR A 147 -19.35 -2.09 -15.21
C TYR A 147 -19.83 -1.39 -13.93
N LYS A 148 -19.25 -1.74 -12.77
CA LYS A 148 -19.58 -1.11 -11.47
C LYS A 148 -18.95 0.27 -11.29
N LYS A 149 -18.09 0.70 -12.23
CA LYS A 149 -17.41 2.01 -12.19
C LYS A 149 -16.52 2.24 -10.95
N ARG A 150 -15.99 1.17 -10.34
CA ARG A 150 -15.14 1.25 -9.15
C ARG A 150 -13.76 1.87 -9.43
N PRO A 151 -13.12 2.59 -8.51
CA PRO A 151 -11.75 3.04 -8.71
C PRO A 151 -10.78 1.84 -8.77
N VAL A 152 -9.68 2.02 -9.48
CA VAL A 152 -8.53 1.10 -9.52
C VAL A 152 -7.40 1.75 -8.74
N ILE A 153 -7.03 1.16 -7.60
CA ILE A 153 -5.97 1.64 -6.69
C ILE A 153 -5.08 0.46 -6.37
N LEU A 154 -3.85 0.43 -6.87
CA LEU A 154 -2.98 -0.73 -6.67
C LEU A 154 -2.59 -0.83 -5.19
N CYS A 155 -3.04 -1.87 -4.48
CA CYS A 155 -2.72 -2.01 -3.05
C CYS A 155 -1.23 -2.31 -2.82
N GLU A 156 -0.54 -2.82 -3.85
CA GLU A 156 0.92 -2.93 -3.95
C GLU A 156 1.34 -2.76 -5.41
N TYR A 157 2.34 -1.91 -5.66
CA TYR A 157 2.98 -1.81 -6.97
C TYR A 157 4.45 -1.41 -6.82
N ALA A 158 5.20 -1.48 -7.92
CA ALA A 158 6.59 -1.01 -7.99
C ALA A 158 7.47 -1.53 -6.83
N HIS A 159 7.60 -2.85 -6.70
CA HIS A 159 8.42 -3.51 -5.69
C HIS A 159 9.83 -2.89 -5.62
N ALA A 160 10.20 -2.29 -4.49
CA ALA A 160 11.34 -1.39 -4.35
C ALA A 160 12.63 -2.08 -3.89
N MET A 161 12.59 -3.40 -3.70
CA MET A 161 13.74 -4.25 -3.34
C MET A 161 15.00 -3.97 -4.17
N ASN A 162 16.11 -3.69 -3.47
CA ASN A 162 17.40 -3.37 -4.05
C ASN A 162 17.35 -2.13 -4.98
N ASN A 163 17.96 -2.21 -6.16
CA ASN A 163 17.92 -1.18 -7.19
C ASN A 163 16.74 -1.45 -8.14
N SER A 164 15.60 -0.82 -7.87
CA SER A 164 14.33 -1.13 -8.55
C SER A 164 13.52 0.14 -8.88
N CYS A 165 12.19 0.03 -8.93
CA CYS A 165 11.22 1.10 -9.23
C CYS A 165 11.31 1.72 -10.64
N GLY A 166 11.90 1.02 -11.62
CA GLY A 166 12.17 1.57 -12.96
C GLY A 166 10.94 1.94 -13.82
N VAL A 167 9.72 1.56 -13.42
CA VAL A 167 8.48 1.79 -14.21
C VAL A 167 7.59 2.90 -13.63
N LEU A 168 8.02 3.61 -12.59
CA LEU A 168 7.22 4.64 -11.91
C LEU A 168 6.67 5.69 -12.87
N LYS A 169 7.48 6.19 -13.82
CA LYS A 169 7.05 7.16 -14.83
C LYS A 169 5.81 6.70 -15.58
N LYS A 170 5.75 5.43 -16.00
CA LYS A 170 4.65 4.90 -16.81
C LYS A 170 3.36 4.79 -16.01
N TYR A 171 3.45 4.37 -14.74
CA TYR A 171 2.29 4.37 -13.85
C TYR A 171 1.78 5.80 -13.63
N TRP A 172 2.65 6.74 -13.29
CA TRP A 172 2.24 8.12 -13.01
C TRP A 172 1.74 8.88 -14.24
N SER A 173 2.27 8.59 -15.43
CA SER A 173 1.69 9.08 -16.68
C SER A 173 0.25 8.58 -16.88
N ASP A 174 -0.05 7.33 -16.51
CA ASP A 174 -1.42 6.80 -16.59
C ASP A 174 -2.31 7.35 -15.47
N PHE A 175 -1.80 7.50 -14.23
CA PHE A 175 -2.54 8.04 -13.08
C PHE A 175 -2.94 9.50 -13.25
N ARG A 176 -2.15 10.28 -14.00
CA ARG A 176 -2.44 11.70 -14.31
C ARG A 176 -3.17 11.88 -15.64
N ASN A 177 -3.60 10.80 -16.29
CA ASN A 177 -4.24 10.88 -17.59
C ASN A 177 -5.76 10.97 -17.41
N ASP A 178 -6.35 12.09 -17.86
CA ASP A 178 -7.80 12.33 -17.79
C ASP A 178 -8.63 11.31 -18.59
N MET A 179 -8.02 10.53 -19.49
CA MET A 179 -8.68 9.39 -20.14
C MET A 179 -8.95 8.22 -19.19
N TYR A 180 -8.28 8.16 -18.04
CA TYR A 180 -8.39 7.08 -17.06
C TYR A 180 -8.75 7.63 -15.66
N PRO A 181 -9.87 8.37 -15.50
CA PRO A 181 -10.18 9.07 -14.24
C PRO A 181 -10.45 8.13 -13.05
N ARG A 182 -10.65 6.85 -13.32
CA ARG A 182 -10.83 5.80 -12.30
C ARG A 182 -9.51 5.20 -11.82
N LEU A 183 -8.39 5.47 -12.49
CA LEU A 183 -7.08 4.95 -12.10
C LEU A 183 -6.42 5.94 -11.13
N GLN A 184 -6.51 5.66 -9.84
CA GLN A 184 -6.28 6.64 -8.77
C GLN A 184 -5.00 6.41 -7.96
N GLY A 185 -3.99 5.78 -8.58
CA GLY A 185 -2.70 5.56 -7.93
C GLY A 185 -2.54 4.18 -7.28
N GLY A 186 -1.72 4.13 -6.25
CA GLY A 186 -1.43 2.91 -5.49
C GLY A 186 -0.32 3.09 -4.46
N PHE A 187 0.04 1.99 -3.78
CA PHE A 187 1.02 1.96 -2.69
C PHE A 187 2.30 1.23 -3.12
N ILE A 188 3.44 1.92 -3.05
CA ILE A 188 4.74 1.30 -3.38
C ILE A 188 5.06 0.24 -2.32
N TRP A 189 5.48 -0.95 -2.74
CA TRP A 189 5.96 -2.00 -1.83
C TRP A 189 7.49 -1.95 -1.71
N ASP A 190 8.09 -1.62 -0.58
CA ASP A 190 7.48 -1.11 0.66
C ASP A 190 8.22 0.15 1.17
N MET A 191 7.89 0.58 2.39
CA MET A 191 8.44 1.82 2.95
C MET A 191 9.89 1.66 3.38
N VAL A 192 10.21 0.66 4.19
CA VAL A 192 11.49 0.56 4.91
C VAL A 192 12.01 -0.86 4.86
N ASP A 193 13.30 -1.02 4.52
CA ASP A 193 13.97 -2.33 4.59
C ASP A 193 13.88 -2.93 6.00
N GLN A 194 13.45 -4.19 6.09
CA GLN A 194 13.33 -4.93 7.36
C GLN A 194 14.66 -5.59 7.74
N GLY A 195 15.73 -4.80 7.75
CA GLY A 195 17.07 -5.22 8.16
C GLY A 195 17.29 -5.04 9.66
N LEU A 196 17.81 -6.06 10.33
CA LEU A 196 18.16 -6.01 11.76
C LEU A 196 19.66 -5.76 11.94
N ILE A 197 20.05 -4.99 12.95
CA ILE A 197 21.48 -4.81 13.26
C ILE A 197 22.03 -6.16 13.75
N ILE A 198 23.02 -6.72 13.03
CA ILE A 198 23.57 -8.05 13.33
C ILE A 198 24.24 -8.08 14.70
N ASN A 199 24.88 -6.98 15.09
CA ASN A 199 25.62 -6.89 16.34
C ASN A 199 25.49 -5.46 16.91
N PRO A 200 24.60 -5.25 17.90
CA PRO A 200 24.28 -3.90 18.40
C PRO A 200 25.44 -3.24 19.15
N ASN A 201 26.41 -4.02 19.63
CA ASN A 201 27.57 -3.52 20.37
C ASN A 201 28.65 -2.86 19.49
N TYR A 202 28.55 -2.91 18.16
CA TYR A 202 29.53 -2.25 17.27
C TYR A 202 29.34 -0.75 17.10
N ALA A 203 28.22 -0.19 17.60
CA ALA A 203 27.98 1.25 17.58
C ALA A 203 29.05 2.05 18.37
N ASP A 204 29.73 1.42 19.34
CA ASP A 204 30.71 2.07 20.22
C ASP A 204 32.14 2.13 19.63
N ASN A 205 32.42 1.42 18.53
CA ASN A 205 33.80 1.21 18.02
C ASN A 205 34.11 1.88 16.67
N ASN A 206 33.30 2.83 16.18
CA ASN A 206 33.41 3.40 14.82
C ASN A 206 33.35 2.35 13.68
N GLU A 207 32.80 1.16 13.95
CA GLU A 207 32.62 0.14 12.91
C GLU A 207 31.34 0.40 12.09
N VAL A 208 31.37 0.01 10.81
CA VAL A 208 30.21 0.15 9.91
C VAL A 208 29.07 -0.72 10.42
N ILE A 209 27.91 -0.10 10.70
CA ILE A 209 26.68 -0.81 11.07
C ILE A 209 26.29 -1.77 9.95
N LYS A 210 26.10 -3.04 10.29
CA LYS A 210 25.66 -4.10 9.37
C LYS A 210 24.20 -4.46 9.64
N TYR A 211 23.39 -4.37 8.61
CA TYR A 211 22.01 -4.86 8.60
C TYR A 211 21.99 -6.27 8.02
N GLY A 212 21.46 -7.22 8.79
CA GLY A 212 21.27 -8.61 8.40
C GLY A 212 19.81 -8.92 8.07
N TYR A 213 19.62 -9.99 7.32
CA TYR A 213 18.33 -10.52 6.87
C TYR A 213 18.28 -12.05 7.08
N GLY A 214 17.29 -12.74 6.49
CA GLY A 214 17.10 -14.18 6.67
C GLY A 214 18.36 -15.01 6.43
N GLY A 215 18.75 -15.81 7.41
CA GLY A 215 19.97 -16.63 7.41
C GLY A 215 21.18 -16.01 8.11
N ASP A 216 21.20 -14.70 8.38
CA ASP A 216 22.28 -14.07 9.15
C ASP A 216 22.18 -14.33 10.66
N PHE A 217 21.06 -14.88 11.11
CA PHE A 217 20.75 -15.19 12.51
C PHE A 217 20.71 -16.71 12.79
N GLY A 218 21.17 -17.53 11.85
CA GLY A 218 21.19 -19.00 11.97
C GLY A 218 19.82 -19.68 11.76
N ASP A 219 18.81 -18.93 11.33
CA ASP A 219 17.45 -19.39 11.07
C ASP A 219 17.36 -20.26 9.81
N ILE A 220 16.66 -21.41 9.91
CA ILE A 220 16.34 -22.32 8.81
C ILE A 220 14.91 -22.87 9.03
N PRO A 221 13.98 -22.78 8.06
CA PRO A 221 14.14 -22.17 6.73
C PRO A 221 14.17 -20.63 6.77
N ASN A 222 14.66 -20.00 5.69
CA ASN A 222 14.63 -18.55 5.51
C ASN A 222 14.48 -18.15 4.04
N SER A 223 13.94 -16.94 3.81
CA SER A 223 13.73 -16.35 2.48
C SER A 223 14.79 -15.30 2.10
N LYS A 224 15.96 -15.35 2.75
CA LYS A 224 17.11 -14.46 2.49
C LYS A 224 16.72 -12.98 2.53
N GLN A 225 17.20 -12.19 1.57
CA GLN A 225 17.04 -10.74 1.49
C GLN A 225 15.65 -10.28 1.02
N PHE A 226 14.67 -11.18 0.86
CA PHE A 226 13.31 -10.82 0.40
C PHE A 226 12.52 -9.98 1.43
N CYS A 227 13.10 -9.63 2.57
CA CYS A 227 12.58 -8.66 3.52
C CYS A 227 13.17 -7.24 3.35
N CYS A 228 14.15 -7.07 2.46
CA CYS A 228 14.79 -5.78 2.14
C CYS A 228 14.12 -5.18 0.90
N ASN A 229 12.87 -4.71 1.06
CA ASN A 229 12.02 -4.23 -0.02
C ASN A 229 11.76 -2.72 0.01
N GLY A 230 12.46 -1.98 0.86
CA GLY A 230 12.17 -0.59 1.16
C GLY A 230 12.51 0.34 0.02
N ILE A 231 11.74 1.43 -0.10
CA ILE A 231 12.19 2.63 -0.80
C ILE A 231 13.12 3.48 0.07
N PHE A 232 13.14 3.22 1.38
CA PHE A 232 14.09 3.71 2.35
C PHE A 232 14.85 2.54 3.00
N GLY A 233 16.11 2.75 3.34
CA GLY A 233 16.92 1.81 4.12
C GLY A 233 16.41 1.64 5.55
N ALA A 234 16.90 0.61 6.26
CA ALA A 234 16.49 0.30 7.63
C ALA A 234 16.69 1.48 8.61
N ASP A 235 17.67 2.34 8.33
CA ASP A 235 17.98 3.59 9.04
C ASP A 235 17.16 4.81 8.57
N ARG A 236 16.18 4.60 7.70
CA ARG A 236 15.35 5.61 7.03
C ARG A 236 16.12 6.48 6.00
N SER A 237 17.34 6.10 5.64
CA SER A 237 18.05 6.76 4.53
C SER A 237 17.33 6.51 3.20
N PRO A 238 17.18 7.51 2.31
CA PRO A 238 16.51 7.32 1.03
C PRO A 238 17.39 6.54 0.04
N HIS A 239 16.82 5.48 -0.54
CA HIS A 239 17.39 4.86 -1.73
C HIS A 239 17.20 5.77 -2.96
N PRO A 240 17.97 5.60 -4.05
CA PRO A 240 17.83 6.41 -5.26
C PRO A 240 16.39 6.44 -5.82
N SER A 241 15.67 5.32 -5.71
CA SER A 241 14.26 5.17 -6.12
C SER A 241 13.31 6.12 -5.38
N ALA A 242 13.63 6.53 -4.15
CA ALA A 242 12.83 7.51 -3.40
C ALA A 242 12.79 8.87 -4.11
N TYR A 243 13.91 9.30 -4.69
CA TYR A 243 13.96 10.58 -5.42
C TYR A 243 13.20 10.53 -6.74
N GLU A 244 13.21 9.40 -7.45
CA GLU A 244 12.37 9.16 -8.62
C GLU A 244 10.88 9.22 -8.24
N ALA A 245 10.48 8.56 -7.16
CA ALA A 245 9.12 8.65 -6.65
C ALA A 245 8.77 10.11 -6.32
N LYS A 246 9.57 10.81 -5.52
CA LYS A 246 9.35 12.22 -5.18
C LYS A 246 9.12 13.10 -6.39
N SER A 247 9.88 12.89 -7.47
CA SER A 247 9.74 13.60 -8.74
C SER A 247 8.40 13.30 -9.42
N PHE A 248 8.08 12.02 -9.67
CA PHE A 248 6.86 11.64 -10.37
C PHE A 248 5.58 11.91 -9.58
N GLN A 249 5.66 11.90 -8.24
CA GLN A 249 4.54 12.21 -7.34
C GLN A 249 4.44 13.71 -7.02
N SER A 250 5.31 14.57 -7.55
CA SER A 250 5.32 16.00 -7.25
C SER A 250 3.94 16.63 -7.47
N PRO A 251 3.35 17.31 -6.46
CA PRO A 251 2.02 17.88 -6.58
C PRO A 251 1.96 19.05 -7.57
N ILE A 252 3.11 19.61 -7.95
CA ILE A 252 3.23 20.63 -9.00
C ILE A 252 4.10 20.07 -10.12
N THR A 253 3.66 20.21 -11.36
CA THR A 253 4.47 19.91 -12.55
C THR A 253 4.65 21.14 -13.40
N VAL A 254 5.81 21.27 -14.03
CA VAL A 254 6.15 22.36 -14.93
C VAL A 254 6.63 21.74 -16.24
N ASP A 255 5.95 22.08 -17.33
CA ASP A 255 6.31 21.67 -18.69
C ASP A 255 6.69 22.90 -19.52
N ILE A 256 7.70 22.79 -20.36
CA ILE A 256 8.00 23.83 -21.36
C ILE A 256 7.06 23.61 -22.56
N VAL A 257 6.32 24.66 -22.95
CA VAL A 257 5.37 24.65 -24.07
C VAL A 257 5.63 25.83 -25.00
N ASN A 258 5.31 25.68 -26.29
CA ASN A 258 5.36 26.80 -27.23
C ASN A 258 3.95 27.35 -27.44
N LEU A 259 3.76 28.63 -27.12
CA LEU A 259 2.51 29.35 -27.35
C LEU A 259 2.83 30.56 -28.23
N ASN A 260 2.20 30.66 -29.40
CA ASN A 260 2.42 31.77 -30.34
C ASN A 260 3.89 32.02 -30.72
N ASN A 261 4.68 30.95 -30.90
CA ASN A 261 6.13 30.98 -31.16
C ASN A 261 7.00 31.51 -30.01
N GLU A 262 6.46 31.59 -28.79
CA GLU A 262 7.22 31.92 -27.59
C GLU A 262 7.31 30.70 -26.65
N GLU A 263 8.49 30.51 -26.07
CA GLU A 263 8.73 29.49 -25.06
C GLU A 263 8.08 29.92 -23.73
N CYS A 264 7.14 29.11 -23.25
CA CYS A 264 6.35 29.37 -22.07
C CYS A 264 6.46 28.21 -21.07
N LEU A 265 6.29 28.49 -19.78
CA LEU A 265 6.15 27.48 -18.74
C LEU A 265 4.68 27.20 -18.47
N CYS A 266 4.26 25.95 -18.66
CA CYS A 266 2.94 25.47 -18.26
C CYS A 266 3.05 24.85 -16.87
N ILE A 267 2.49 25.55 -15.87
CA ILE A 267 2.46 25.08 -14.47
C ILE A 267 1.11 24.42 -14.20
N LYS A 268 1.13 23.17 -13.74
CA LYS A 268 -0.08 22.45 -13.32
C LYS A 268 -0.03 22.17 -11.82
N ASN A 269 -1.10 22.53 -11.13
CA ASN A 269 -1.33 22.22 -9.73
C ASN A 269 -2.20 20.97 -9.61
N HIS A 270 -1.64 19.89 -9.06
CA HIS A 270 -2.32 18.62 -8.80
C HIS A 270 -2.85 18.53 -7.36
N ASN A 271 -2.66 19.56 -6.52
CA ASN A 271 -3.28 19.59 -5.20
C ASN A 271 -4.80 19.72 -5.32
N LEU A 272 -5.52 19.03 -4.44
CA LEU A 272 -6.99 19.10 -4.37
C LEU A 272 -7.49 20.29 -3.55
N PHE A 273 -6.74 20.70 -2.51
CA PHE A 273 -7.21 21.61 -1.47
C PHE A 273 -6.28 22.78 -1.19
N THR A 274 -5.26 22.98 -2.04
CA THR A 274 -4.23 24.01 -1.85
C THR A 274 -4.01 24.75 -3.17
N SER A 275 -4.01 26.08 -3.13
CA SER A 275 -3.60 26.90 -4.27
C SER A 275 -2.08 26.78 -4.51
N LEU A 276 -1.63 27.28 -5.66
CA LEU A 276 -0.21 27.56 -5.88
C LEU A 276 0.29 28.68 -4.95
#